data_AF-A0A4Q3E4K6-F1
#
_entry.id   AF-A0A4Q3E4K6-F1
#
_cell.length_a   1.000
_cell.length_b   1.000
_cell.length_c   1.000
_cell.angle_alpha   90.00
_cell.angle_beta   90.00
_cell.angle_gamma   90.00
#
_symmetry.space_group_name_H-M   'P 1'
#
loop_
_entity.id
_entity.type
_entity.pdbx_description
1 polymer ?
#
loop_
_entity_poly.entity_id
_entity_poly.type
_entity_poly.pdbx_seq_one_letter_code
_entity_poly.pdbx_strand_id
1 'polypeptide(L)'
;MADALVPLLSLIALEVILGIDNIIFISILADRLPEENRNKLRYWGIGLAMVMRLVLLALISWILRLDSTLFTLFDIAFSGKGLILIGGGLFLLYKSTREIYHKTETTQDLPHLAKTGSFGRLLGEVIVLDLVFSIDSIITAVGMVQELWIMYTAVVVTVIIMLIASKPISHFISKHPSFKVLALCFLMMIGLSLIAEGLQ
;
A
#
# COMPACT_ATOMS: atom_id res chain seq x y z
N MET A 1 24.25 21.32 7.39
CA MET A 1 23.87 19.97 7.91
C MET A 1 22.47 19.97 8.50
N ALA A 2 22.09 20.99 9.29
CA ALA A 2 20.71 21.14 9.79
C ALA A 2 19.68 21.30 8.65
N ASP A 3 20.08 21.89 7.51
CA ASP A 3 19.19 22.18 6.38
C ASP A 3 18.61 20.92 5.70
N ALA A 4 19.28 19.78 5.80
CA ALA A 4 18.80 18.50 5.25
C ALA A 4 18.07 17.63 6.27
N LEU A 5 18.23 17.91 7.58
CA LEU A 5 17.66 17.10 8.65
C LEU A 5 16.14 17.31 8.77
N VAL A 6 15.69 18.56 8.64
CA VAL A 6 14.25 18.89 8.72
C VAL A 6 13.48 18.23 7.56
N PRO A 7 13.88 18.39 6.28
CA PRO A 7 13.22 17.70 5.17
C PRO A 7 13.25 16.18 5.31
N LEU A 8 14.37 15.61 5.76
CA LEU A 8 14.50 14.17 5.98
C LEU A 8 13.51 13.69 7.04
N LEU A 9 13.44 14.35 8.19
CA LEU A 9 12.51 13.97 9.26
C LEU A 9 11.05 14.15 8.85
N SER A 10 10.72 15.24 8.16
CA SER A 10 9.38 15.46 7.61
C SER A 10 9.00 14.38 6.61
N LEU A 11 9.91 14.00 5.72
CA LEU A 11 9.68 12.97 4.73
C LEU A 11 9.53 11.59 5.37
N ILE A 12 10.38 11.23 6.35
CA ILE A 12 10.21 10.01 7.13
C ILE A 12 8.86 9.98 7.84
N ALA A 13 8.46 11.08 8.49
CA ALA A 13 7.19 11.14 9.18
C ALA A 13 6.01 10.94 8.23
N LEU A 14 6.03 11.60 7.07
CA LEU A 14 5.01 11.44 6.05
C LEU A 14 4.98 10.02 5.49
N GLU A 15 6.13 9.45 5.14
CA GLU A 15 6.21 8.09 4.62
C GLU A 15 5.77 7.04 5.65
N VAL A 16 6.05 7.25 6.94
CA VAL A 16 5.55 6.38 8.00
C VAL A 16 4.02 6.48 8.09
N ILE A 17 3.46 7.68 8.07
CA ILE A 17 2.00 7.89 8.12
C ILE A 17 1.33 7.20 6.92
N LEU A 18 1.82 7.44 5.71
CA LEU A 18 1.31 6.81 4.47
C LEU A 18 1.60 5.30 4.44
N GLY A 19 2.69 4.85 5.05
CA GLY A 19 3.11 3.44 5.07
C GLY A 19 2.34 2.55 6.04
N ILE A 20 1.60 3.13 7.00
CA ILE A 20 0.73 2.39 7.92
C ILE A 20 -0.30 1.57 7.15
N ASP A 21 -0.83 2.13 6.07
CA ASP A 21 -1.87 1.54 5.23
C ASP A 21 -1.38 0.23 4.58
N ASN A 22 -0.11 0.23 4.14
CA ASN A 22 0.55 -0.93 3.56
C ASN A 22 0.74 -2.03 4.60
N ILE A 23 1.14 -1.70 5.83
CA ILE A 23 1.25 -2.69 6.92
C ILE A 23 -0.11 -3.29 7.27
N ILE A 24 -1.14 -2.45 7.38
CA ILE A 24 -2.50 -2.88 7.69
C ILE A 24 -2.97 -3.86 6.62
N PHE A 25 -2.76 -3.53 5.34
CA PHE A 25 -3.13 -4.40 4.23
C PHE A 25 -2.39 -5.74 4.26
N ILE A 26 -1.05 -5.71 4.42
CA ILE A 26 -0.23 -6.92 4.54
C ILE A 26 -0.72 -7.79 5.71
N SER A 27 -1.10 -7.17 6.83
CA SER A 27 -1.59 -7.87 8.02
C SER A 27 -2.93 -8.56 7.76
N ILE A 28 -3.85 -7.90 7.04
CA ILE A 28 -5.15 -8.46 6.66
C ILE A 28 -4.97 -9.66 5.72
N LEU A 29 -4.08 -9.56 4.73
CA LEU A 29 -3.79 -10.67 3.82
C LEU A 29 -3.07 -11.82 4.53
N ALA A 30 -2.10 -11.51 5.39
CA ALA A 30 -1.38 -12.52 6.17
C ALA A 30 -2.33 -13.35 7.03
N ASP A 31 -3.39 -12.77 7.57
CA ASP A 31 -4.37 -13.49 8.38
C ASP A 31 -5.08 -14.64 7.64
N ARG A 32 -5.12 -14.60 6.31
CA ARG A 32 -5.67 -15.66 5.44
C ARG A 32 -4.73 -16.87 5.29
N LEU A 33 -3.49 -16.77 5.76
CA LEU A 33 -2.52 -17.86 5.79
C LEU A 33 -2.52 -18.58 7.14
N PRO A 34 -2.10 -19.86 7.17
CA PRO A 34 -1.75 -20.58 8.39
C PRO A 34 -0.73 -19.78 9.21
N GLU A 35 -0.78 -19.91 10.54
CA GLU A 35 -0.03 -19.04 11.48
C GLU A 35 1.48 -19.03 11.20
N GLU A 36 2.03 -20.18 10.80
CA GLU A 36 3.43 -20.39 10.43
C GLU A 36 3.89 -19.52 9.25
N ASN A 37 2.99 -19.22 8.30
CA ASN A 37 3.32 -18.49 7.08
C ASN A 37 3.00 -16.99 7.18
N ARG A 38 2.28 -16.55 8.21
CA ARG A 38 1.89 -15.13 8.39
C ARG A 38 3.10 -14.22 8.56
N ASN A 39 4.08 -14.65 9.36
CA ASN A 39 5.32 -13.88 9.56
C ASN A 39 6.14 -13.83 8.27
N LYS A 40 6.22 -14.94 7.54
CA LYS A 40 6.92 -15.01 6.25
C LYS A 40 6.31 -14.03 5.25
N LEU A 41 4.98 -13.97 5.14
CA LEU A 41 4.31 -13.05 4.21
C LEU A 41 4.59 -11.59 4.58
N ARG A 42 4.67 -11.26 5.87
CA ARG A 42 5.02 -9.92 6.34
C ARG A 42 6.44 -9.52 5.97
N TYR A 43 7.42 -10.35 6.32
CA TYR A 43 8.83 -10.04 6.04
C TYR A 43 9.10 -9.96 4.53
N TRP A 44 8.61 -10.93 3.77
CA TRP A 44 8.75 -10.91 2.31
C TRP A 44 7.96 -9.79 1.66
N GLY A 45 6.73 -9.53 2.13
CA GLY A 45 5.90 -8.45 1.62
C GLY A 45 6.55 -7.08 1.82
N ILE A 46 6.98 -6.77 3.05
CA ILE A 46 7.62 -5.48 3.36
C ILE A 46 9.00 -5.37 2.69
N GLY A 47 9.80 -6.45 2.70
CA GLY A 47 11.11 -6.45 2.06
C GLY A 47 11.04 -6.26 0.54
N LEU A 48 10.12 -6.97 -0.13
CA LEU A 48 9.92 -6.81 -1.57
C LEU A 48 9.28 -5.46 -1.92
N ALA A 49 8.37 -4.96 -1.08
CA ALA A 49 7.81 -3.60 -1.20
C ALA A 49 8.90 -2.53 -1.14
N MET A 50 9.85 -2.66 -0.20
CA MET A 50 11.01 -1.76 -0.14
C MET A 50 11.83 -1.81 -1.43
N VAL A 51 12.18 -3.00 -1.90
CA VAL A 51 12.96 -3.15 -3.14
C VAL A 51 12.20 -2.51 -4.31
N MET A 52 10.90 -2.75 -4.41
CA MET A 52 10.02 -2.11 -5.40
C MET A 52 10.07 -0.59 -5.30
N ARG A 53 9.92 -0.01 -4.10
CA ARG A 53 10.03 1.45 -3.88
C ARG A 53 11.38 2.01 -4.31
N LEU A 54 12.48 1.35 -3.94
CA LEU A 54 13.81 1.79 -4.34
C LEU A 54 14.01 1.73 -5.86
N VAL A 55 13.47 0.70 -6.51
CA VAL A 55 13.47 0.58 -7.98
C VAL A 55 12.63 1.70 -8.62
N LEU A 56 11.43 1.96 -8.10
CA LEU A 56 10.58 3.05 -8.59
C LEU A 56 11.26 4.41 -8.40
N LEU A 57 11.94 4.64 -7.27
CA LEU A 57 12.70 5.85 -7.00
C LEU A 57 13.92 5.99 -7.93
N ALA A 58 14.55 4.88 -8.33
CA ALA A 58 15.58 4.91 -9.37
C ALA A 58 15.00 5.23 -10.76
N LEU A 59 13.77 4.80 -11.02
CA LEU A 59 13.02 5.04 -12.25
C LEU A 59 12.15 6.30 -12.20
N ILE A 60 12.44 7.22 -11.29
CA ILE A 60 11.61 8.39 -11.03
C ILE A 60 11.39 9.27 -12.25
N SER A 61 12.42 9.45 -13.09
CA SER A 61 12.30 10.21 -14.35
C SER A 61 11.33 9.55 -15.33
N TRP A 62 11.15 8.23 -15.26
CA TRP A 62 10.16 7.51 -16.05
C TRP A 62 8.76 7.63 -15.45
N ILE A 63 8.65 7.60 -14.11
CA ILE A 63 7.38 7.85 -13.39
C ILE A 63 6.84 9.25 -13.70
N LEU A 64 7.69 10.28 -13.70
CA LEU A 64 7.29 11.64 -14.04
C LEU A 64 6.78 11.78 -15.48
N ARG A 65 7.25 10.93 -16.41
CA ARG A 65 6.70 10.86 -17.77
C ARG A 65 5.34 10.14 -17.81
N LEU A 66 5.09 9.24 -16.88
CA LEU A 66 3.81 8.55 -16.74
C LEU A 66 2.66 9.51 -16.40
N ASP A 67 2.98 10.65 -15.78
CA ASP A 67 2.05 11.74 -15.47
C ASP A 67 1.67 12.56 -16.71
N SER A 68 2.40 12.42 -17.82
CA SER A 68 2.05 13.08 -19.08
C SER A 68 0.76 12.50 -19.67
N THR A 69 -0.09 13.38 -20.20
CA THR A 69 -1.35 12.99 -20.85
C THR A 69 -1.09 12.06 -22.03
N LEU A 70 -1.68 10.86 -22.01
CA LEU A 70 -1.63 9.88 -23.09
C LEU A 70 -2.72 10.15 -24.14
N PHE A 71 -3.96 10.36 -23.67
CA PHE A 71 -5.11 10.67 -24.53
C PHE A 71 -6.15 11.45 -23.73
N THR A 72 -7.01 12.18 -24.44
CA THR A 72 -8.14 12.92 -23.85
C THR A 72 -9.46 12.28 -24.30
N LEU A 73 -10.39 12.09 -23.35
CA LEU A 73 -11.72 11.55 -23.63
C LEU A 73 -12.74 12.33 -22.82
N PHE A 74 -13.78 12.90 -23.47
CA PHE A 74 -14.80 13.74 -22.81
C PHE A 74 -14.22 14.86 -21.93
N ASP A 75 -13.22 15.59 -22.44
CA ASP A 75 -12.47 16.63 -21.70
C ASP A 75 -11.70 16.16 -20.45
N ILE A 76 -11.59 14.84 -20.24
CA ILE A 76 -10.75 14.25 -19.19
C ILE A 76 -9.44 13.77 -19.81
N ALA A 77 -8.32 14.25 -19.28
CA ALA A 77 -6.98 13.86 -19.69
C ALA A 77 -6.55 12.59 -18.94
N PHE A 78 -6.27 11.50 -19.66
CA PHE A 78 -5.79 10.27 -19.05
C PHE A 78 -4.27 10.18 -19.17
N SER A 79 -3.59 10.11 -18.02
CA SER A 79 -2.16 9.81 -17.94
C SER A 79 -1.93 8.33 -17.62
N GLY A 80 -0.70 7.84 -17.85
CA GLY A 80 -0.34 6.47 -17.48
C GLY A 80 -0.40 6.25 -15.96
N LYS A 81 -0.05 7.28 -15.18
CA LYS A 81 -0.29 7.34 -13.72
C LYS A 81 -1.79 7.19 -13.44
N GLY A 82 -2.63 8.02 -14.05
CA GLY A 82 -4.07 8.02 -13.81
C GLY A 82 -4.72 6.67 -14.06
N LEU A 83 -4.32 5.97 -15.13
CA LEU A 83 -4.77 4.60 -15.40
C LEU A 83 -4.37 3.60 -14.31
N ILE A 84 -3.15 3.69 -13.78
CA ILE A 84 -2.69 2.82 -12.69
C ILE A 84 -3.46 3.13 -11.40
N LEU A 85 -3.69 4.41 -11.09
CA LEU A 85 -4.43 4.81 -9.89
C LEU A 85 -5.91 4.41 -9.97
N ILE A 86 -6.58 4.63 -11.10
CA ILE A 86 -7.96 4.18 -11.34
C ILE A 86 -8.05 2.66 -11.23
N GLY A 87 -7.16 1.93 -11.91
CA GLY A 87 -7.15 0.46 -11.88
C GLY A 87 -6.91 -0.09 -10.47
N GLY A 88 -5.94 0.47 -9.75
CA GLY A 88 -5.64 0.12 -8.37
C GLY A 88 -6.78 0.47 -7.42
N GLY A 89 -7.38 1.65 -7.57
CA GLY A 89 -8.53 2.08 -6.78
C GLY A 89 -9.77 1.19 -7.01
N LEU A 90 -10.08 0.85 -8.26
CA LEU A 90 -11.16 -0.11 -8.58
C LEU A 90 -10.88 -1.49 -7.98
N PHE A 91 -9.64 -1.97 -8.05
CA PHE A 91 -9.24 -3.22 -7.42
C PHE A 91 -9.44 -3.17 -5.90
N LEU A 92 -9.09 -2.06 -5.25
CA LEU A 92 -9.30 -1.85 -3.81
C LEU A 92 -10.77 -1.79 -3.42
N LEU A 93 -11.61 -1.10 -4.19
CA LEU A 93 -13.06 -1.08 -3.96
C LEU A 93 -13.63 -2.47 -4.04
N TYR A 94 -13.36 -3.18 -5.15
CA TYR A 94 -13.85 -4.53 -5.35
C TYR A 94 -13.42 -5.47 -4.22
N LYS A 95 -12.13 -5.44 -3.85
CA LYS A 95 -11.58 -6.30 -2.79
C LYS A 95 -12.13 -5.96 -1.42
N SER A 96 -12.22 -4.68 -1.07
CA SER A 96 -12.74 -4.20 0.22
C SER A 96 -14.22 -4.55 0.38
N THR A 97 -15.05 -4.25 -0.63
CA THR A 97 -16.48 -4.58 -0.62
C THR A 97 -16.70 -6.08 -0.49
N ARG A 98 -15.99 -6.89 -1.28
CA ARG A 98 -16.11 -8.35 -1.21
C ARG A 98 -15.71 -8.90 0.15
N GLU A 99 -14.65 -8.36 0.75
CA GLU A 99 -14.19 -8.81 2.07
C GLU A 99 -15.16 -8.42 3.20
N ILE A 100 -15.73 -7.22 3.15
CA ILE A 100 -16.76 -6.76 4.09
C ILE A 100 -18.00 -7.67 3.96
N TYR A 101 -18.45 -7.94 2.73
CA TYR A 101 -19.60 -8.79 2.45
C TYR A 101 -19.43 -10.21 3.01
N HIS A 102 -18.29 -10.86 2.73
CA HIS A 102 -18.01 -12.19 3.27
C HIS A 102 -18.01 -12.22 4.80
N LYS A 103 -17.52 -11.17 5.46
CA LYS A 103 -17.49 -11.09 6.93
C LYS A 103 -18.87 -10.89 7.55
N THR A 104 -19.77 -10.20 6.86
CA THR A 104 -21.14 -9.98 7.34
C THR A 104 -22.03 -11.20 7.12
N GLU A 105 -21.90 -11.89 5.98
CA GLU A 105 -22.75 -13.05 5.67
C GLU A 105 -22.25 -14.37 6.28
N THR A 106 -20.94 -14.55 6.47
CA THR A 106 -20.36 -15.79 7.04
C THR A 106 -20.41 -15.78 8.58
N THR A 107 -21.53 -15.33 9.15
CA THR A 107 -21.85 -15.50 10.59
C THR A 107 -22.60 -16.83 10.85
N GLN A 108 -22.91 -17.61 9.81
CA GLN A 108 -23.50 -18.95 9.96
C GLN A 108 -22.42 -20.04 9.96
N ASP A 109 -22.42 -20.84 11.03
CA ASP A 109 -21.59 -22.00 11.33
C ASP A 109 -21.20 -22.84 10.10
N LEU A 110 -19.93 -22.79 9.70
CA LEU A 110 -19.26 -23.94 9.08
C LEU A 110 -17.88 -24.14 9.73
N PRO A 111 -17.49 -25.39 10.02
CA PRO A 111 -16.23 -25.71 10.67
C PRO A 111 -15.08 -25.35 9.74
N HIS A 112 -14.21 -24.44 10.19
CA HIS A 112 -12.85 -24.19 9.71
C HIS A 112 -12.58 -24.59 8.24
N LEU A 113 -13.18 -23.87 7.28
CA LEU A 113 -12.68 -23.89 5.91
C LEU A 113 -11.23 -23.43 5.94
N ALA A 114 -10.34 -24.33 5.55
CA ALA A 114 -8.90 -24.15 5.59
C ALA A 114 -8.50 -22.78 5.02
N LYS A 115 -7.59 -22.11 5.73
CA LYS A 115 -6.82 -20.94 5.29
C LYS A 115 -6.05 -21.30 4.01
N THR A 116 -6.74 -21.27 2.86
CA THR A 116 -6.26 -21.76 1.56
C THR A 116 -5.78 -20.60 0.67
N GLY A 117 -5.38 -19.48 1.26
CA GLY A 117 -4.69 -18.44 0.51
C GLY A 117 -3.36 -19.00 0.01
N SER A 118 -3.15 -19.07 -1.30
CA SER A 118 -1.82 -19.39 -1.82
C SER A 118 -0.87 -18.26 -1.43
N PHE A 119 0.24 -18.60 -0.77
CA PHE A 119 1.24 -17.63 -0.32
C PHE A 119 1.68 -16.70 -1.47
N GLY A 120 1.99 -17.28 -2.63
CA GLY A 120 2.42 -16.52 -3.80
C GLY A 120 1.34 -15.58 -4.34
N ARG A 121 0.07 -16.01 -4.33
CA ARG A 121 -1.05 -15.15 -4.73
C ARG A 121 -1.19 -13.95 -3.79
N LEU A 122 -1.16 -14.19 -2.47
CA LEU A 122 -1.27 -13.11 -1.48
C LEU A 122 -0.06 -12.18 -1.51
N LEU A 123 1.14 -12.72 -1.73
CA LEU A 123 2.35 -11.91 -1.89
C LEU A 123 2.27 -11.04 -3.15
N GLY A 124 1.77 -11.59 -4.26
CA GLY A 124 1.51 -10.82 -5.48
C GLY A 124 0.49 -9.69 -5.25
N GLU A 125 -0.59 -9.95 -4.50
CA GLU A 125 -1.56 -8.91 -4.13
C GLU A 125 -0.92 -7.79 -3.30
N VAL A 126 -0.03 -8.11 -2.35
CA VAL A 126 0.75 -7.11 -1.60
C VAL A 126 1.59 -6.26 -2.54
N ILE A 127 2.34 -6.88 -3.46
CA ILE A 127 3.25 -6.16 -4.36
C ILE A 127 2.48 -5.26 -5.31
N VAL A 128 1.37 -5.73 -5.89
CA VAL A 128 0.55 -4.93 -6.80
C VAL A 128 -0.03 -3.71 -6.08
N LEU A 129 -0.48 -3.87 -4.84
CA LEU A 129 -1.02 -2.75 -4.09
C LEU A 129 0.04 -1.77 -3.61
N ASP A 130 1.17 -2.28 -3.15
CA ASP A 130 2.30 -1.43 -2.81
C ASP A 130 2.79 -0.64 -4.02
N LEU A 131 2.80 -1.22 -5.22
CA LEU A 131 3.10 -0.49 -6.46
C LEU A 131 2.15 0.69 -6.68
N VAL A 132 0.84 0.46 -6.59
CA VAL A 132 -0.17 1.51 -6.78
C VAL A 132 0.02 2.63 -5.77
N PHE A 133 0.15 2.31 -4.48
CA PHE A 133 0.35 3.30 -3.43
C PHE A 133 1.72 4.01 -3.51
N SER A 134 2.75 3.29 -3.93
CA SER A 134 4.10 3.85 -4.02
C SER A 134 4.24 4.90 -5.11
N ILE A 135 3.46 4.81 -6.19
CA ILE A 135 3.48 5.82 -7.26
C ILE A 135 3.06 7.18 -6.72
N ASP A 136 1.95 7.25 -5.97
CA ASP A 136 1.48 8.50 -5.39
C ASP A 136 2.43 9.02 -4.29
N SER A 137 2.89 8.13 -3.40
CA SER A 137 3.82 8.53 -2.33
C SER A 137 5.15 9.05 -2.87
N ILE A 138 5.67 8.47 -3.97
CA ILE A 138 6.92 8.93 -4.59
C ILE A 138 6.72 10.29 -5.25
N ILE A 139 5.60 10.50 -5.97
CA ILE A 139 5.31 11.81 -6.58
C ILE A 139 5.20 12.89 -5.51
N THR A 140 4.52 12.60 -4.40
CA THR A 140 4.45 13.50 -3.25
C THR A 140 5.83 13.79 -2.65
N ALA A 141 6.69 12.78 -2.50
CA ALA A 141 8.05 12.94 -1.99
C ALA A 141 8.91 13.86 -2.88
N VAL A 142 8.82 13.69 -4.21
CA VAL A 142 9.50 14.56 -5.19
C VAL A 142 9.02 16.00 -5.12
N GLY A 143 7.73 16.20 -4.83
CA GLY A 143 7.16 17.52 -4.61
C GLY A 143 7.70 18.23 -3.36
N MET A 144 8.19 17.46 -2.37
CA MET A 144 8.68 18.00 -1.10
C MET A 144 10.20 18.18 -1.03
N VAL A 145 10.97 17.25 -1.61
CA VAL A 145 12.43 17.22 -1.48
C VAL A 145 13.09 16.89 -2.82
N GLN A 146 14.03 17.74 -3.24
CA GLN A 146 14.75 17.56 -4.51
C GLN A 146 15.95 16.60 -4.40
N GLU A 147 16.48 16.45 -3.19
CA GLU A 147 17.68 15.65 -2.93
C GLU A 147 17.37 14.15 -2.92
N LEU A 148 17.82 13.43 -3.94
CA LEU A 148 17.57 11.98 -4.08
C LEU A 148 18.01 11.20 -2.85
N TRP A 149 19.20 11.50 -2.30
CA TRP A 149 19.75 10.76 -1.16
C TRP A 149 18.86 10.88 0.10
N ILE A 150 18.14 12.00 0.27
CA ILE A 150 17.18 12.19 1.36
C ILE A 150 16.00 11.23 1.17
N MET A 151 15.47 11.12 -0.04
CA MET A 151 14.38 10.19 -0.36
C MET A 151 14.77 8.74 -0.14
N TYR A 152 15.94 8.32 -0.66
CA TYR A 152 16.44 6.95 -0.43
C TYR A 152 16.58 6.63 1.06
N THR A 153 17.15 7.57 1.82
CA THR A 153 17.34 7.40 3.27
C THR A 153 15.98 7.33 3.98
N ALA A 154 15.03 8.18 3.61
CA ALA A 154 13.69 8.18 4.18
C ALA A 154 12.97 6.85 3.95
N VAL A 155 12.97 6.33 2.72
CA VAL A 155 12.36 5.03 2.39
C VAL A 155 12.96 3.90 3.22
N VAL A 156 14.30 3.83 3.30
CA VAL A 156 14.98 2.76 4.05
C VAL A 156 14.67 2.84 5.54
N VAL A 157 14.75 4.04 6.13
CA VAL A 157 14.46 4.25 7.55
C VAL A 157 12.99 3.92 7.86
N THR A 158 12.07 4.40 7.03
CA THR A 158 10.64 4.09 7.18
C THR A 158 10.38 2.60 7.11
N VAL A 159 10.96 1.89 6.15
CA VAL A 159 10.78 0.43 6.04
C VAL A 159 11.30 -0.30 7.28
N ILE A 160 12.43 0.12 7.85
CA ILE A 160 12.95 -0.48 9.08
C ILE A 160 11.94 -0.28 10.23
N ILE A 161 11.40 0.92 10.37
CA ILE A 161 10.33 1.23 11.35
C ILE A 161 9.12 0.32 11.10
N MET A 162 8.69 0.19 9.84
CA MET A 162 7.55 -0.66 9.45
C MET A 162 7.80 -2.14 9.76
N LEU A 163 9.00 -2.67 9.51
CA LEU A 163 9.36 -4.06 9.82
C LEU A 163 9.20 -4.35 11.31
N ILE A 164 9.70 -3.45 12.16
CA ILE A 164 9.61 -3.57 13.63
C ILE A 164 8.15 -3.44 14.08
N ALA A 165 7.39 -2.50 13.50
CA ALA A 165 6.00 -2.25 13.84
C ALA A 165 5.01 -3.30 13.27
N SER A 166 5.38 -4.02 12.22
CA SER A 166 4.47 -4.92 11.49
C SER A 166 3.91 -6.06 12.34
N LYS A 167 4.73 -6.62 13.24
CA LYS A 167 4.33 -7.72 14.12
C LYS A 167 3.32 -7.28 15.19
N PRO A 168 3.57 -6.21 15.98
CA PRO A 168 2.59 -5.74 16.96
C PRO A 168 1.30 -5.23 16.30
N ILE A 169 1.39 -4.49 15.19
CA ILE A 169 0.20 -4.01 14.44
C ILE A 169 -0.65 -5.19 13.99
N SER A 170 -0.03 -6.21 13.39
CA SER A 170 -0.74 -7.42 12.96
C SER A 170 -1.40 -8.13 14.13
N HIS A 171 -0.71 -8.33 15.26
CA HIS A 171 -1.30 -8.98 16.42
C HIS A 171 -2.51 -8.21 16.96
N PHE A 172 -2.43 -6.88 16.98
CA PHE A 172 -3.52 -6.01 17.37
C PHE A 172 -4.74 -6.14 16.45
N ILE A 173 -4.53 -6.10 15.12
CA ILE A 173 -5.60 -6.26 14.12
C ILE A 173 -6.24 -7.65 14.21
N SER A 174 -5.44 -8.71 14.40
CA SER A 174 -5.96 -10.08 14.54
C SER A 174 -6.80 -10.25 15.81
N LYS A 175 -6.42 -9.58 16.91
CA LYS A 175 -7.13 -9.65 18.20
C LYS A 175 -8.39 -8.79 18.24
N HIS A 176 -8.48 -7.74 17.43
CA HIS A 176 -9.61 -6.82 17.40
C HIS A 176 -10.33 -6.83 16.04
N PRO A 177 -11.36 -7.69 15.85
CA PRO A 177 -12.10 -7.80 14.60
C PRO A 177 -12.69 -6.48 14.07
N SER A 178 -13.11 -5.59 14.97
CA SER A 178 -13.63 -4.26 14.61
C SER A 178 -12.58 -3.41 13.88
N PHE A 179 -11.31 -3.47 14.30
CA PHE A 179 -10.22 -2.78 13.62
C PHE A 179 -9.97 -3.33 12.21
N LYS A 180 -10.17 -4.64 12.00
CA LYS A 180 -10.11 -5.23 10.66
C LYS A 180 -11.20 -4.68 9.74
N VAL A 181 -12.42 -4.48 10.25
CA VAL A 181 -13.50 -3.84 9.47
C VAL A 181 -13.18 -2.38 9.19
N LEU A 182 -12.71 -1.63 10.21
CA LEU A 182 -12.30 -0.23 10.04
C LEU A 182 -11.21 -0.08 8.97
N ALA A 183 -10.22 -0.97 8.98
CA ALA A 183 -9.16 -1.01 7.98
C ALA A 183 -9.67 -1.30 6.57
N LEU A 184 -10.69 -2.15 6.40
CA LEU A 184 -11.32 -2.40 5.11
C LEU A 184 -12.14 -1.19 4.62
N CYS A 185 -12.84 -0.50 5.52
CA CYS A 185 -13.52 0.76 5.19
C CYS A 185 -12.51 1.84 4.78
N PHE A 186 -11.39 1.92 5.50
CA PHE A 186 -10.30 2.84 5.17
C PHE A 186 -9.65 2.49 3.81
N LEU A 187 -9.43 1.21 3.53
CA LEU A 187 -8.97 0.74 2.21
C LEU A 187 -9.93 1.12 1.07
N MET A 188 -11.24 1.08 1.35
CA MET A 188 -12.27 1.53 0.42
C MET A 188 -12.20 3.05 0.19
N MET A 189 -11.96 3.85 1.24
CA MET A 189 -11.78 5.30 1.12
C MET A 189 -10.53 5.64 0.29
N ILE A 190 -9.41 4.95 0.52
CA ILE A 190 -8.22 5.13 -0.33
C ILE A 190 -8.55 4.75 -1.77
N GLY A 191 -9.24 3.63 -2.00
CA GLY A 191 -9.66 3.20 -3.34
C GLY A 191 -10.47 4.27 -4.07
N LEU A 192 -11.37 4.97 -3.37
CA LEU A 192 -12.09 6.14 -3.92
C LEU A 192 -11.15 7.31 -4.21
N SER A 193 -10.23 7.64 -3.29
CA SER A 193 -9.25 8.72 -3.48
C SER A 193 -8.40 8.51 -4.72
N LEU A 194 -7.88 7.29 -4.91
CA LEU A 194 -7.05 6.94 -6.07
C LEU A 194 -7.81 7.06 -7.40
N ILE A 195 -9.10 6.68 -7.43
CA ILE A 195 -9.93 6.87 -8.62
C ILE A 195 -10.13 8.36 -8.88
N ALA A 196 -10.39 9.16 -7.85
CA ALA A 196 -10.55 10.61 -7.98
C ALA A 196 -9.27 11.29 -8.48
N GLU A 197 -8.11 10.92 -7.91
CA GLU A 197 -6.81 11.42 -8.33
C GLU A 197 -6.43 10.98 -9.73
N GLY A 198 -6.80 9.77 -10.16
CA GLY A 198 -6.49 9.29 -11.49
C GLY A 198 -7.39 9.87 -12.59
N LEU A 199 -8.48 10.55 -12.22
CA LEU A 199 -9.39 11.28 -13.13
C LEU A 199 -9.07 12.77 -13.24
N GLN A 200 -8.13 13.28 -12.45
CA GLN A 200 -7.62 14.66 -12.51
C GLN A 200 -6.46 14.76 -13.51
#